data_AF-A0A9E5BPU7-F1
#
_entry.id   AF-A0A9E5BPU7-F1
#
_cell.length_a   1.000
_cell.length_b   1.000
_cell.length_c   1.000
_cell.angle_alpha   90.00
_cell.angle_beta   90.00
_cell.angle_gamma   90.00
#
_symmetry.space_group_name_H-M   'P 1'
#
loop_
_entity.id
_entity.type
_entity.pdbx_description
1 polymer ?
#
loop_
_entity_poly.entity_id
_entity_poly.type
_entity_poly.pdbx_seq_one_letter_code
_entity_poly.pdbx_strand_id
1 'polypeptide(L)' 'MPKFAANLSMLFNEVPFMERFDKAAACGFKAVEFLY' A
#
# COMPACT_ATOMS: atom_id res chain seq x y z
N MET A 1 -7.87 1.18 18.81
CA MET A 1 -8.24 1.25 17.38
C MET A 1 -7.38 0.28 16.59
N PRO A 2 -7.94 -0.45 15.62
CA PRO A 2 -7.16 -1.33 14.74
C PRO A 2 -6.17 -0.53 13.89
N LYS A 3 -5.01 -1.13 13.61
CA LYS A 3 -4.01 -0.59 12.68
C LYS A 3 -4.16 -1.32 11.35
N PHE A 4 -4.53 -0.61 10.29
CA PHE A 4 -4.65 -1.17 8.95
C PHE A 4 -3.33 -1.03 8.18
N ALA A 5 -3.00 -2.05 7.40
CA ALA A 5 -1.91 -2.03 6.43
C ALA A 5 -2.48 -2.17 5.00
N ALA A 6 -1.91 -1.45 4.04
CA ALA A 6 -2.26 -1.65 2.63
C ALA A 6 -1.48 -2.84 2.07
N ASN A 7 -2.19 -3.80 1.47
CA ASN A 7 -1.57 -4.92 0.77
C ASN A 7 -1.19 -4.51 -0.66
N LEU A 8 0.09 -4.19 -0.89
CA LEU A 8 0.56 -3.65 -2.18
C LEU A 8 0.63 -4.72 -3.28
N SER A 9 0.49 -6.00 -2.96
CA SER A 9 0.35 -7.06 -3.98
C SER A 9 -1.07 -7.09 -4.56
N MET A 10 -2.07 -6.60 -3.82
CA MET A 10 -3.46 -6.60 -4.26
C MET A 10 -3.99 -5.20 -4.61
N LEU A 11 -3.47 -4.15 -4.00
CA LEU A 11 -3.89 -2.76 -4.18
C LEU A 11 -2.89 -1.97 -5.04
N PHE A 12 -3.35 -0.87 -5.63
CA PHE A 12 -2.54 0.08 -6.41
C PHE A 12 -1.85 -0.55 -7.63
N ASN A 13 -2.51 -1.53 -8.25
CA ASN A 13 -1.98 -2.27 -9.41
C ASN A 13 -1.93 -1.43 -10.70
N GLU A 14 -2.52 -0.25 -10.70
CA GLU A 14 -2.49 0.73 -11.79
C GLU A 14 -1.16 1.48 -11.93
N VAL A 15 -0.24 1.34 -10.97
CA VAL A 15 1.10 1.95 -11.00
C VAL A 15 2.23 0.92 -10.74
N PRO A 16 3.47 1.21 -11.18
CA PRO A 16 4.66 0.43 -10.83
C PRO A 16 4.80 0.22 -9.33
N PHE A 17 5.36 -0.92 -8.91
CA PHE A 17 5.40 -1.33 -7.49
C PHE A 17 5.96 -0.26 -6.55
N MET A 18 7.06 0.39 -6.94
CA MET A 18 7.67 1.44 -6.11
C MET A 18 6.78 2.67 -5.91
N GLU A 19 5.88 2.98 -6.86
CA GLU A 19 4.92 4.09 -6.74
C GLU A 19 3.73 3.76 -5.81
N ARG A 20 3.52 2.48 -5.48
CA ARG A 20 2.40 2.04 -4.62
C ARG A 20 2.56 2.50 -3.17
N PHE A 21 3.79 2.73 -2.72
CA PHE A 21 4.07 3.25 -1.39
C PHE A 21 3.53 4.67 -1.21
N ASP A 22 3.75 5.53 -2.21
CA ASP A 22 3.24 6.91 -2.20
C ASP A 22 1.71 6.93 -2.29
N LYS A 23 1.12 6.05 -3.11
CA LYS A 23 -0.34 5.89 -3.19
C LYS A 23 -0.94 5.44 -1.85
N ALA A 24 -0.32 4.46 -1.19
CA ALA A 24 -0.76 3.99 0.12
C ALA A 24 -0.69 5.10 1.19
N ALA A 25 0.41 5.86 1.20
CA ALA A 25 0.57 7.00 2.10
C ALA A 25 -0.47 8.11 1.83
N ALA A 26 -0.76 8.41 0.57
CA ALA A 26 -1.79 9.38 0.18
C ALA A 26 -3.20 8.98 0.62
N CYS A 27 -3.48 7.68 0.72
CA CYS A 27 -4.72 7.14 1.28
C CYS A 27 -4.73 7.04 2.82
N GLY A 28 -3.67 7.50 3.50
CA GLY A 28 -3.59 7.53 4.96
C GLY A 28 -3.12 6.23 5.61
N PHE A 29 -2.69 5.23 4.83
CA PHE A 29 -2.06 4.04 5.39
C PHE A 29 -0.69 4.38 5.98
N LYS A 30 -0.45 3.90 7.20
CA LYS A 30 0.83 4.07 7.92
C LYS A 30 1.70 2.81 7.91
N ALA A 31 1.16 1.73 7.37
CA ALA A 31 1.82 0.44 7.25
C ALA A 31 1.42 -0.18 5.90
N VAL A 32 2.32 -1.01 5.37
CA VAL A 32 2.13 -1.73 4.12
C VAL A 32 2.61 -3.16 4.29
N GLU A 33 2.00 -4.07 3.55
CA GLU A 33 2.43 -5.46 3.41
C GLU A 33 2.45 -5.84 1.93
N PHE A 34 3.30 -6.78 1.56
CA PHE A 34 3.37 -7.30 0.19
C PHE A 34 4.04 -8.66 0.17
N LEU A 35 3.71 -9.43 -0.86
CA LEU A 35 4.38 -10.65 -1.27
C LEU A 35 5.42 -10.31 -2.35
N TYR A 36 6.36 -11.24 -2.55
CA TYR A 36 7.52 -11.17 -3.46
C TYR A 36 7.26 -10.43 -4.78
#